data_AF-A0A2M7PU99-F1
#
_entry.id   AF-A0A2M7PU99-F1
#
_cell.length_a   1.000
_cell.length_b   1.000
_cell.length_c   1.000
_cell.angle_alpha   90.00
_cell.angle_beta   90.00
_cell.angle_gamma   90.00
#
_symmetry.space_group_name_H-M   'P 1'
#
loop_
_entity.id
_entity.type
_entity.pdbx_description
1 polymer ?
#
loop_
_entity_poly.entity_id
_entity_poly.type
_entity_poly.pdbx_seq_one_letter_code
_entity_poly.pdbx_strand_id
1 'polypeptide(L)'
;MNEFQEAILKGIPTKLPVKKPLNPNVSHAPKRKDILTPAEKKLALMNALRYFPKENHDLLAPEFLEELNTYGRIYMYRLRPDYKMVARNLEAYPHQSKQAAAIMLMIQNNLDPAVAQHPHELITYGGNGAVFQNWAQYLLTMQYLATMSNEQTLAMYSGHPMGLFPSHKEAPRVVVTNGMVIPNYSKPDDWERMNALGVSQYGQMTAGSYMYIGPQGIVHGTTITVMNAARKVAAPGENPFAGKL
;
A
#
# COMPACT_ATOMS: atom_id res chain seq x y z
N MET A 1 1.86 13.67 -23.76
CA MET A 1 1.83 12.77 -22.59
C MET A 1 3.19 12.08 -22.53
N ASN A 2 3.81 11.96 -21.36
CA ASN A 2 5.09 11.25 -21.23
C ASN A 2 4.89 9.79 -20.84
N GLU A 3 5.94 8.97 -20.92
CA GLU A 3 5.90 7.54 -20.60
C GLU A 3 5.34 7.25 -19.20
N PHE A 4 5.64 8.11 -18.22
CA PHE A 4 5.11 7.99 -16.86
C PHE A 4 3.58 8.17 -16.83
N GLN A 5 3.07 9.22 -17.48
CA GLN A 5 1.63 9.48 -17.55
C GLN A 5 0.89 8.36 -18.29
N GLU A 6 1.46 7.86 -19.39
CA GLU A 6 0.92 6.72 -20.12
C GLU A 6 0.88 5.46 -19.26
N ALA A 7 1.94 5.18 -18.50
CA ALA A 7 1.99 4.04 -17.59
C ALA A 7 0.91 4.11 -16.49
N ILE A 8 0.66 5.29 -15.93
CA ILE A 8 -0.40 5.50 -14.92
C ILE A 8 -1.79 5.26 -15.52
N LEU A 9 -2.08 5.84 -16.69
CA LEU A 9 -3.40 5.75 -17.34
C LEU A 9 -3.71 4.33 -17.85
N LYS A 10 -2.69 3.51 -18.09
CA LYS A 10 -2.85 2.16 -18.62
C LYS A 10 -3.51 1.19 -17.64
N GLY A 11 -3.30 1.36 -16.34
CA GLY A 11 -3.74 0.38 -15.33
C GLY A 11 -3.13 -0.99 -15.57
N ILE A 12 -3.94 -2.05 -15.56
CA ILE A 12 -3.46 -3.41 -15.89
C ILE A 12 -3.14 -3.49 -17.39
N PRO A 13 -1.90 -3.78 -17.78
CA PRO A 13 -1.51 -3.79 -19.17
C PRO A 13 -2.09 -5.00 -19.91
N THR A 14 -2.71 -4.77 -21.07
CA THR A 14 -3.27 -5.83 -21.93
C THR A 14 -2.21 -6.85 -22.36
N LYS A 15 -1.00 -6.37 -22.67
CA LYS A 15 0.18 -7.21 -22.86
C LYS A 15 0.98 -7.20 -21.57
N LEU A 16 1.01 -8.35 -20.90
CA LEU A 16 1.73 -8.49 -19.63
C LEU A 16 3.23 -8.22 -19.83
N PRO A 17 3.86 -7.44 -18.92
CA PRO A 17 5.31 -7.23 -18.94
C PRO A 17 6.02 -8.54 -18.57
N VAL A 18 7.31 -8.63 -18.86
CA VAL A 18 8.13 -9.80 -18.48
C VAL A 18 8.20 -9.99 -16.96
N LYS A 19 8.37 -11.24 -16.51
CA LYS A 19 8.60 -11.55 -15.08
C LYS A 19 9.84 -10.79 -14.61
N LYS A 20 9.76 -10.13 -13.45
CA LYS A 20 10.86 -9.32 -12.91
C LYS A 20 11.67 -10.15 -11.91
N PRO A 21 13.01 -10.17 -12.01
CA PRO A 21 13.83 -10.79 -10.98
C PRO A 21 13.79 -9.99 -9.68
N LEU A 22 14.10 -10.66 -8.57
CA LEU A 22 14.27 -10.00 -7.27
C LEU A 22 15.48 -9.07 -7.32
N ASN A 23 15.38 -7.88 -6.72
CA ASN A 23 16.49 -6.92 -6.67
C ASN A 23 17.19 -7.01 -5.31
N PRO A 24 18.41 -7.57 -5.23
CA PRO A 24 19.09 -7.76 -3.95
C PRO A 24 19.50 -6.45 -3.26
N ASN A 25 19.47 -5.31 -3.97
CA ASN A 25 19.89 -4.01 -3.45
C ASN A 25 18.77 -3.25 -2.74
N VAL A 26 17.58 -3.85 -2.61
CA VAL A 26 16.43 -3.25 -1.93
C VAL A 26 16.02 -4.15 -0.77
N SER A 27 15.63 -3.52 0.34
CA SER A 27 15.10 -4.24 1.50
C SER A 27 13.84 -5.00 1.11
N HIS A 28 13.80 -6.29 1.44
CA HIS A 28 12.69 -7.19 1.12
C HIS A 28 12.03 -7.71 2.40
N ALA A 29 10.70 -7.84 2.37
CA ALA A 29 9.95 -8.36 3.50
C ALA A 29 10.32 -9.84 3.78
N PRO A 30 10.36 -10.27 5.05
CA PRO A 30 10.59 -11.66 5.37
C PRO A 30 9.44 -12.54 4.86
N LYS A 31 9.75 -13.82 4.60
CA LYS A 31 8.76 -14.82 4.24
C LYS A 31 7.64 -14.86 5.29
N ARG A 32 6.38 -14.82 4.84
CA ARG A 32 5.20 -14.91 5.71
C ARG A 32 4.86 -16.35 6.06
N LYS A 33 4.14 -16.50 7.16
CA LYS A 33 3.65 -17.79 7.68
C LYS A 33 2.82 -18.49 6.60
N ASP A 34 3.17 -19.74 6.27
CA ASP A 34 2.37 -20.58 5.40
C ASP A 34 1.20 -21.18 6.19
N ILE A 35 0.10 -20.43 6.25
CA ILE A 35 -1.08 -20.75 7.08
C ILE A 35 -2.26 -21.30 6.28
N LEU A 36 -2.18 -21.23 4.94
CA LEU A 36 -3.28 -21.61 4.06
C LEU A 36 -3.32 -23.12 3.83
N THR A 37 -4.52 -23.69 3.97
CA THR A 37 -4.81 -25.05 3.49
C THR A 37 -4.72 -25.16 1.97
N PRO A 38 -4.63 -26.37 1.38
CA PRO A 38 -4.61 -26.53 -0.08
C PRO A 38 -5.81 -25.89 -0.79
N ALA A 39 -7.01 -25.97 -0.19
CA ALA A 39 -8.21 -25.33 -0.72
C ALA A 39 -8.11 -23.81 -0.67
N GLU A 40 -7.58 -23.25 0.42
CA GLU A 40 -7.35 -21.82 0.56
C GLU A 40 -6.24 -21.30 -0.37
N LYS A 41 -5.18 -22.09 -0.62
CA LYS A 41 -4.17 -21.73 -1.63
C LYS A 41 -4.81 -21.63 -3.01
N LYS A 42 -5.68 -22.57 -3.39
CA LYS A 42 -6.46 -22.49 -4.63
C LYS A 42 -7.33 -21.23 -4.66
N LEU A 43 -8.01 -20.92 -3.56
CA LEU A 43 -8.82 -19.69 -3.44
C LEU A 43 -7.97 -18.42 -3.55
N ALA A 44 -6.78 -18.38 -2.93
CA ALA A 44 -5.84 -17.25 -3.04
C ALA A 44 -5.44 -17.01 -4.50
N LEU A 45 -5.17 -18.08 -5.26
CA LEU A 45 -4.90 -17.97 -6.70
C LEU A 45 -6.10 -17.43 -7.47
N MET A 46 -7.31 -17.94 -7.21
CA MET A 46 -8.53 -17.43 -7.85
C MET A 46 -8.76 -15.94 -7.53
N ASN A 47 -8.54 -15.53 -6.28
CA ASN A 47 -8.64 -14.15 -5.83
C ASN A 47 -7.58 -13.24 -6.46
N ALA A 48 -6.38 -13.74 -6.72
CA ALA A 48 -5.33 -13.00 -7.44
C ALA A 48 -5.65 -12.89 -8.94
N LEU A 49 -6.16 -13.95 -9.56
CA LEU A 49 -6.48 -14.00 -10.98
C LEU A 49 -7.68 -13.13 -11.38
N ARG A 50 -8.54 -12.71 -10.43
CA ARG A 50 -9.69 -11.83 -10.71
C ARG A 50 -9.32 -10.49 -11.35
N TYR A 51 -8.08 -10.04 -11.18
CA TYR A 51 -7.59 -8.78 -11.75
C TYR A 51 -7.20 -8.91 -13.23
N PHE A 52 -7.22 -10.12 -13.78
CA PHE A 52 -6.71 -10.43 -15.11
C PHE A 52 -7.76 -11.14 -15.96
N PRO A 53 -7.77 -10.89 -17.27
CA PRO A 53 -8.65 -11.60 -18.18
C PRO A 53 -8.22 -13.08 -18.29
N LYS A 54 -9.15 -13.96 -18.64
CA LYS A 54 -8.99 -15.42 -18.51
C LYS A 54 -7.83 -15.95 -19.35
N GLU A 55 -7.51 -15.31 -20.46
CA GLU A 55 -6.46 -15.71 -21.40
C GLU A 55 -5.06 -15.60 -20.77
N ASN A 56 -4.93 -14.86 -19.67
CA ASN A 56 -3.67 -14.76 -18.92
C ASN A 56 -3.56 -15.76 -17.77
N HIS A 57 -4.62 -16.51 -17.44
CA HIS A 57 -4.66 -17.32 -16.23
C HIS A 57 -3.67 -18.49 -16.27
N ASP A 58 -3.49 -19.14 -17.43
CA ASP A 58 -2.54 -20.26 -17.58
C ASP A 58 -1.08 -19.83 -17.34
N LEU A 59 -0.75 -18.58 -17.69
CA LEU A 59 0.57 -18.01 -17.43
C LEU A 59 0.73 -17.57 -15.97
N LEU A 60 -0.28 -16.89 -15.42
CA LEU A 60 -0.18 -16.22 -14.12
C LEU A 60 -0.42 -17.15 -12.93
N ALA A 61 -1.27 -18.17 -13.07
CA ALA A 61 -1.55 -19.11 -11.99
C ALA A 61 -0.29 -19.81 -11.42
N PRO A 62 0.61 -20.39 -12.25
CA PRO A 62 1.83 -21.00 -11.72
C PRO A 62 2.78 -19.96 -11.11
N GLU A 63 2.86 -18.75 -11.67
CA GLU A 63 3.69 -17.67 -11.13
C GLU A 63 3.18 -17.19 -9.76
N PHE A 64 1.87 -17.01 -9.60
CA PHE A 64 1.28 -16.62 -8.32
C PHE A 64 1.39 -17.74 -7.28
N LEU A 65 1.34 -19.01 -7.69
CA LEU A 65 1.59 -20.13 -6.80
C LEU A 65 3.06 -20.16 -6.33
N GLU A 66 4.00 -19.88 -7.23
CA GLU A 66 5.42 -19.74 -6.92
C GLU A 66 5.65 -18.60 -5.91
N GLU A 67 5.05 -17.43 -6.13
CA GLU A 67 5.12 -16.31 -5.18
C GLU A 67 4.53 -16.70 -3.82
N LEU A 68 3.34 -17.32 -3.80
CA LEU A 68 2.68 -17.74 -2.56
C LEU A 68 3.55 -18.73 -1.76
N ASN A 69 4.17 -19.70 -2.43
CA ASN A 69 5.03 -20.69 -1.76
C ASN A 69 6.36 -20.08 -1.27
N THR A 70 6.91 -19.14 -2.05
CA THR A 70 8.22 -18.53 -1.77
C THR A 70 8.11 -17.49 -0.66
N TYR A 71 7.14 -16.58 -0.77
CA TYR A 71 7.03 -15.40 0.09
C TYR A 71 5.88 -15.49 1.09
N GLY A 72 4.97 -16.47 0.93
CA GLY A 72 3.73 -16.56 1.71
C GLY A 72 2.66 -15.55 1.26
N ARG A 73 2.89 -14.85 0.14
CA ARG A 73 2.05 -13.79 -0.42
C ARG A 73 2.16 -13.75 -1.95
N ILE A 74 1.13 -13.20 -2.59
CA ILE A 74 1.08 -12.95 -4.04
C ILE A 74 1.18 -11.43 -4.23
N TYR A 75 2.39 -10.94 -4.49
CA TYR A 75 2.67 -9.51 -4.69
C TYR A 75 2.46 -9.08 -6.14
N MET A 76 2.50 -10.03 -7.07
CA MET A 76 2.44 -9.82 -8.52
C MET A 76 3.63 -8.96 -8.99
N TYR A 77 4.86 -9.36 -8.65
CA TYR A 77 6.07 -8.56 -8.92
C TYR A 77 6.24 -8.17 -10.38
N ARG A 78 5.74 -8.99 -11.30
CA ARG A 78 5.65 -8.69 -12.74
C ARG A 78 5.06 -7.31 -13.03
N LEU A 79 4.06 -6.90 -12.27
CA LEU A 79 3.32 -5.64 -12.49
C LEU A 79 3.96 -4.41 -11.83
N ARG A 80 5.01 -4.57 -11.03
CA ARG A 80 5.71 -3.42 -10.44
C ARG A 80 6.16 -2.47 -11.55
N PRO A 81 5.86 -1.15 -11.51
CA PRO A 81 6.26 -0.23 -12.57
C PRO A 81 7.79 -0.08 -12.72
N ASP A 82 8.24 0.33 -13.90
CA ASP A 82 9.67 0.59 -14.19
C ASP A 82 10.08 2.05 -13.97
N TYR A 83 9.12 2.97 -13.87
CA TYR A 83 9.44 4.35 -13.49
C TYR A 83 9.92 4.40 -12.04
N LYS A 84 10.74 5.41 -11.74
CA LYS A 84 11.20 5.65 -10.37
C LYS A 84 9.99 5.92 -9.45
N MET A 85 9.86 5.13 -8.38
CA MET A 85 8.85 5.32 -7.36
C MET A 85 9.29 6.46 -6.43
N VAL A 86 8.74 7.65 -6.62
CA VAL A 86 9.05 8.87 -5.87
C VAL A 86 7.89 9.84 -6.02
N ALA A 87 7.61 10.63 -4.99
CA ALA A 87 6.65 11.73 -5.12
C ALA A 87 7.12 12.76 -6.16
N ARG A 88 6.19 13.24 -6.99
CA ARG A 88 6.45 14.23 -8.03
C ARG A 88 5.63 15.47 -7.80
N ASN A 89 5.94 16.55 -8.51
CA ASN A 89 5.05 17.70 -8.59
C ASN A 89 3.67 17.27 -9.12
N LEU A 90 2.62 17.94 -8.63
CA LEU A 90 1.24 17.61 -8.94
C LEU A 90 0.97 17.48 -10.45
N GLU A 91 1.50 18.42 -11.24
CA GLU A 91 1.32 18.49 -12.70
C GLU A 91 2.03 17.37 -13.47
N ALA A 92 2.94 16.63 -12.83
CA ALA A 92 3.56 15.47 -13.46
C ALA A 92 2.60 14.28 -13.57
N TYR A 93 1.57 14.22 -12.72
CA TYR A 93 0.57 13.16 -12.72
C TYR A 93 -0.53 13.48 -13.75
N PRO A 94 -0.97 12.50 -14.56
CA PRO A 94 -2.16 12.69 -15.39
C PRO A 94 -3.38 12.75 -14.49
N HIS A 95 -4.23 13.77 -14.62
CA HIS A 95 -5.39 13.91 -13.73
C HIS A 95 -6.51 14.75 -14.35
N GLN A 96 -7.75 14.42 -13.96
CA GLN A 96 -8.90 15.33 -14.12
C GLN A 96 -9.22 16.06 -12.80
N SER A 97 -8.92 15.44 -11.66
CA SER A 97 -9.04 16.03 -10.32
C SER A 97 -7.68 16.31 -9.70
N LYS A 98 -7.41 17.57 -9.33
CA LYS A 98 -6.19 17.95 -8.60
C LYS A 98 -6.06 17.25 -7.24
N GLN A 99 -7.19 17.01 -6.57
CA GLN A 99 -7.20 16.28 -5.30
C GLN A 99 -6.77 14.82 -5.51
N ALA A 100 -7.21 14.17 -6.59
CA ALA A 100 -6.79 12.81 -6.91
C ALA A 100 -5.30 12.75 -7.29
N ALA A 101 -4.77 13.76 -7.98
CA ALA A 101 -3.34 13.89 -8.25
C ALA A 101 -2.51 13.99 -6.96
N ALA A 102 -2.99 14.73 -5.96
CA ALA A 102 -2.32 14.83 -4.67
C ALA A 102 -2.29 13.47 -3.96
N ILE A 103 -3.35 12.67 -4.07
CA ILE A 103 -3.39 11.32 -3.49
C ILE A 103 -2.39 10.39 -4.20
N MET A 104 -2.28 10.45 -5.53
CA MET A 104 -1.26 9.70 -6.29
C MET A 104 0.17 10.05 -5.85
N LEU A 105 0.44 11.33 -5.61
CA LEU A 105 1.72 11.79 -5.05
C LEU A 105 1.98 11.11 -3.71
N MET A 106 1.02 11.16 -2.79
CA MET A 106 1.20 10.60 -1.46
C MET A 106 1.33 9.07 -1.46
N ILE A 107 0.62 8.37 -2.35
CA ILE A 107 0.80 6.93 -2.57
C ILE A 107 2.24 6.62 -3.00
N GLN A 108 2.79 7.38 -3.96
CA GLN A 108 4.16 7.17 -4.41
C GLN A 108 5.20 7.53 -3.35
N ASN A 109 4.93 8.54 -2.51
CA ASN A 109 5.77 8.84 -1.34
C ASN A 109 5.84 7.65 -0.38
N ASN A 110 4.70 7.04 -0.04
CA ASN A 110 4.64 5.87 0.83
C ASN A 110 5.38 4.64 0.30
N LEU A 111 5.61 4.58 -1.02
CA LEU A 111 6.29 3.48 -1.71
C LEU A 111 7.70 3.85 -2.20
N ASP A 112 8.15 5.08 -1.93
CA ASP A 112 9.50 5.53 -2.30
C ASP A 112 10.54 4.66 -1.56
N PRO A 113 11.55 4.09 -2.24
CA PRO A 113 12.62 3.33 -1.59
C PRO A 113 13.39 4.07 -0.49
N ALA A 114 13.37 5.41 -0.48
CA ALA A 114 13.95 6.23 0.59
C ALA A 114 13.03 6.37 1.82
N VAL A 115 11.76 5.97 1.70
CA VAL A 115 10.72 6.13 2.74
C VAL A 115 10.21 4.77 3.24
N ALA A 116 9.91 3.86 2.31
CA ALA A 116 9.30 2.57 2.58
C ALA A 116 10.32 1.54 3.09
N GLN A 117 9.94 0.78 4.11
CA GLN A 117 10.76 -0.28 4.69
C GLN A 117 11.00 -1.45 3.72
N HIS A 118 9.97 -1.88 2.98
CA HIS A 118 10.05 -2.92 1.95
C HIS A 118 9.25 -2.48 0.71
N PRO A 119 9.80 -1.59 -0.14
CA PRO A 119 9.04 -0.92 -1.21
C PRO A 119 8.51 -1.89 -2.26
N HIS A 120 9.20 -3.00 -2.54
CA HIS A 120 8.77 -3.97 -3.55
C HIS A 120 7.61 -4.85 -3.10
N GLU A 121 7.43 -5.01 -1.78
CA GLU A 121 6.30 -5.70 -1.13
C GLU A 121 5.22 -4.72 -0.67
N LEU A 122 5.31 -3.46 -1.11
CA LEU A 122 4.36 -2.40 -0.84
C LEU A 122 4.18 -2.08 0.66
N ILE A 123 5.21 -2.35 1.47
CA ILE A 123 5.21 -2.12 2.92
C ILE A 123 6.00 -0.85 3.25
N THR A 124 5.33 0.10 3.89
CA THR A 124 5.91 1.38 4.28
C THR A 124 6.64 1.29 5.61
N TYR A 125 6.02 0.76 6.67
CA TYR A 125 6.64 0.65 7.99
C TYR A 125 5.95 -0.40 8.88
N GLY A 126 6.50 -0.65 10.08
CA GLY A 126 5.94 -1.59 11.05
C GLY A 126 6.07 -3.06 10.64
N GLY A 127 6.94 -3.38 9.67
CA GLY A 127 7.20 -4.73 9.18
C GLY A 127 6.11 -5.32 8.27
N ASN A 128 4.86 -4.90 8.39
CA ASN A 128 3.73 -5.36 7.57
C ASN A 128 2.68 -4.26 7.25
N GLY A 129 2.92 -3.01 7.66
CA GLY A 129 2.05 -1.88 7.33
C GLY A 129 2.13 -1.55 5.84
N ALA A 130 1.17 -2.06 5.08
CA ALA A 130 1.16 -2.04 3.63
C ALA A 130 0.26 -0.94 3.04
N VAL A 131 0.65 -0.47 1.86
CA VAL A 131 -0.14 0.46 1.02
C VAL A 131 -1.19 -0.32 0.24
N PHE A 132 -0.78 -1.42 -0.39
CA PHE A 132 -1.63 -2.35 -1.14
C PHE A 132 -1.16 -3.78 -0.90
N GLN A 133 -2.03 -4.76 -1.20
CA GLN A 133 -1.70 -6.18 -1.08
C GLN A 133 -0.81 -6.65 -2.24
N ASN A 134 -0.94 -6.03 -3.42
CA ASN A 134 -0.23 -6.42 -4.63
C ASN A 134 -0.14 -5.26 -5.64
N TRP A 135 0.69 -5.43 -6.65
CA TRP A 135 0.93 -4.42 -7.69
C TRP A 135 -0.25 -4.20 -8.65
N ALA A 136 -1.17 -5.17 -8.82
CA ALA A 136 -2.39 -4.93 -9.61
C ALA A 136 -3.29 -3.87 -8.96
N GLN A 137 -3.44 -3.93 -7.64
CA GLN A 137 -4.19 -2.94 -6.87
C GLN A 137 -3.58 -1.54 -6.99
N TYR A 138 -2.25 -1.44 -6.93
CA TYR A 138 -1.55 -0.18 -7.18
C TYR A 138 -1.89 0.37 -8.58
N LEU A 139 -1.72 -0.43 -9.64
CA LEU A 139 -1.94 0.04 -11.01
C LEU A 139 -3.38 0.50 -11.25
N LEU A 140 -4.37 -0.25 -10.78
CA LEU A 140 -5.78 0.12 -10.90
C LEU A 140 -6.13 1.37 -10.10
N THR A 141 -5.61 1.49 -8.87
CA THR A 141 -5.83 2.67 -8.03
C THR A 141 -5.28 3.93 -8.70
N MET A 142 -4.04 3.86 -9.22
CA MET A 142 -3.42 4.97 -9.91
C MET A 142 -4.19 5.35 -11.19
N GLN A 143 -4.66 4.36 -11.96
CA GLN A 143 -5.51 4.60 -13.13
C GLN A 143 -6.82 5.29 -12.76
N TYR A 144 -7.53 4.80 -11.74
CA TYR A 144 -8.79 5.40 -11.29
C TYR A 144 -8.61 6.82 -10.77
N LEU A 145 -7.55 7.09 -10.01
CA LEU A 145 -7.24 8.44 -9.53
C LEU A 145 -6.90 9.39 -10.70
N ALA A 146 -6.22 8.90 -11.74
CA ALA A 146 -5.89 9.71 -12.91
C ALA A 146 -7.12 10.08 -13.75
N THR A 147 -8.13 9.21 -13.80
CA THR A 147 -9.31 9.41 -14.66
C THR A 147 -10.55 9.89 -13.94
N MET A 148 -10.60 9.84 -12.61
CA MET A 148 -11.79 10.24 -11.86
C MET A 148 -12.06 11.75 -11.95
N SER A 149 -13.35 12.10 -12.03
CA SER A 149 -13.83 13.47 -11.91
C SER A 149 -13.89 13.93 -10.44
N ASN A 150 -14.17 15.22 -10.23
CA ASN A 150 -14.42 15.78 -8.90
C ASN A 150 -15.77 15.36 -8.29
N GLU A 151 -16.62 14.63 -9.02
CA GLU A 151 -17.94 14.18 -8.57
C GLU A 151 -17.98 12.66 -8.40
N GLN A 152 -16.82 12.06 -8.17
CA GLN A 152 -16.67 10.65 -7.89
C GLN A 152 -15.88 10.43 -6.59
N THR A 153 -16.08 9.25 -6.01
CA THR A 153 -15.34 8.73 -4.87
C THR A 153 -14.86 7.32 -5.21
N LEU A 154 -13.56 7.08 -5.03
CA LEU A 154 -12.94 5.76 -5.11
C LEU A 154 -13.11 5.03 -3.77
N ALA A 155 -13.75 3.87 -3.79
CA ALA A 155 -13.90 3.02 -2.61
C ALA A 155 -12.77 1.99 -2.53
N MET A 156 -11.98 2.03 -1.46
CA MET A 156 -10.84 1.13 -1.23
C MET A 156 -11.15 0.12 -0.13
N TYR A 157 -11.09 -1.16 -0.49
CA TYR A 157 -11.37 -2.31 0.36
C TYR A 157 -10.06 -3.01 0.72
N SER A 158 -9.41 -2.57 1.79
CA SER A 158 -8.11 -3.11 2.25
C SER A 158 -7.07 -3.19 1.12
N GLY A 159 -6.94 -2.12 0.34
CA GLY A 159 -6.07 -2.06 -0.84
C GLY A 159 -6.75 -2.43 -2.16
N HIS A 160 -7.84 -3.21 -2.17
CA HIS A 160 -8.59 -3.46 -3.40
C HIS A 160 -9.37 -2.20 -3.85
N PRO A 161 -9.11 -1.65 -5.05
CA PRO A 161 -9.91 -0.55 -5.57
C PRO A 161 -11.22 -1.08 -6.13
N MET A 162 -12.29 -1.02 -5.34
CA MET A 162 -13.60 -1.56 -5.71
C MET A 162 -14.18 -0.85 -6.94
N GLY A 163 -13.94 0.46 -7.04
CA GLY A 163 -14.33 1.25 -8.20
C GLY A 163 -14.65 2.70 -7.86
N LEU A 164 -14.95 3.46 -8.90
CA LEU A 164 -15.39 4.84 -8.81
C LEU A 164 -16.92 4.90 -8.75
N PHE A 165 -17.45 5.55 -7.72
CA PHE A 165 -18.88 5.72 -7.52
C PHE A 165 -19.25 7.21 -7.60
N PRO A 166 -20.42 7.58 -8.17
CA PRO A 166 -20.89 8.95 -8.16
C PRO A 166 -20.99 9.51 -6.73
N SER A 167 -20.59 10.76 -6.56
CA SER A 167 -20.69 11.51 -5.32
C SER A 167 -20.88 13.01 -5.62
N HIS A 168 -20.17 13.91 -4.93
CA HIS A 168 -20.24 15.36 -5.16
C HIS A 168 -18.88 16.02 -4.88
N LYS A 169 -18.71 17.28 -5.28
CA LYS A 169 -17.42 18.00 -5.21
C LYS A 169 -16.82 18.05 -3.80
N GLU A 170 -17.66 18.23 -2.78
CA GLU A 170 -17.25 18.26 -1.37
C GLU A 170 -17.04 16.87 -0.73
N ALA A 171 -17.35 15.78 -1.43
CA ALA A 171 -17.14 14.43 -0.92
C ALA A 171 -15.64 14.07 -0.93
N PRO A 172 -15.19 13.11 -0.10
CA PRO A 172 -13.85 12.56 -0.22
C PRO A 172 -13.62 11.96 -1.61
N ARG A 173 -12.45 12.21 -2.21
CA ARG A 173 -12.06 11.52 -3.46
C ARG A 173 -11.79 10.04 -3.25
N VAL A 174 -11.37 9.66 -2.05
CA VAL A 174 -11.10 8.26 -1.69
C VAL A 174 -11.63 7.99 -0.30
N VAL A 175 -12.30 6.86 -0.13
CA VAL A 175 -12.65 6.30 1.18
C VAL A 175 -11.87 5.00 1.35
N VAL A 176 -11.05 4.93 2.40
CA VAL A 176 -10.15 3.79 2.64
C VAL A 176 -10.52 3.04 3.90
N THR A 177 -10.66 1.72 3.74
CA THR A 177 -10.73 0.76 4.85
C THR A 177 -9.52 -0.15 4.77
N ASN A 178 -8.91 -0.51 5.90
CA ASN A 178 -7.80 -1.46 5.96
C ASN A 178 -8.01 -2.38 7.17
N GLY A 179 -8.05 -3.69 6.94
CA GLY A 179 -8.10 -4.66 8.05
C GLY A 179 -9.44 -4.70 8.78
N MET A 180 -10.50 -4.12 8.21
CA MET A 180 -11.83 -4.16 8.81
C MET A 180 -12.38 -5.59 8.74
N VAL A 181 -12.67 -6.17 9.90
CA VAL A 181 -13.10 -7.56 10.05
C VAL A 181 -14.20 -7.65 11.10
N ILE A 182 -15.00 -8.71 11.03
CA ILE A 182 -15.95 -9.03 12.09
C ILE A 182 -15.15 -9.34 13.37
N PRO A 183 -15.47 -8.76 14.54
CA PRO A 183 -14.61 -8.82 15.73
C PRO A 183 -14.15 -10.23 16.14
N ASN A 184 -15.00 -11.24 15.99
CA ASN A 184 -14.68 -12.64 16.33
C ASN A 184 -13.58 -13.26 15.45
N TYR A 185 -13.21 -12.61 14.35
CA TYR A 185 -12.23 -13.07 13.35
C TYR A 185 -11.06 -12.08 13.20
N SER A 186 -10.69 -11.41 14.30
CA SER A 186 -9.64 -10.39 14.33
C SER A 186 -8.36 -10.84 15.07
N LYS A 187 -8.11 -12.15 15.16
CA LYS A 187 -6.88 -12.67 15.76
C LYS A 187 -5.71 -12.54 14.77
N PRO A 188 -4.45 -12.54 15.24
CA PRO A 188 -3.29 -12.44 14.37
C PRO A 188 -3.28 -13.47 13.22
N ASP A 189 -3.62 -14.73 13.49
CA ASP A 189 -3.69 -15.79 12.48
C ASP A 189 -4.84 -15.60 11.48
N ASP A 190 -5.96 -15.00 11.90
CA ASP A 190 -7.06 -14.67 11.00
C ASP A 190 -6.61 -13.61 9.99
N TRP A 191 -5.89 -12.60 10.47
CA TRP A 191 -5.32 -11.55 9.63
C TRP A 191 -4.26 -12.09 8.66
N GLU A 192 -3.34 -12.94 9.13
CA GLU A 192 -2.33 -13.59 8.28
C GLU A 192 -2.98 -14.40 7.14
N ARG A 193 -4.02 -15.17 7.46
CA ARG A 193 -4.80 -15.95 6.50
C ARG A 193 -5.52 -15.06 5.49
N MET A 194 -6.25 -14.04 5.95
CA MET A 194 -6.98 -13.12 5.07
C MET A 194 -6.07 -12.32 4.13
N ASN A 195 -4.88 -11.96 4.60
CA ASN A 195 -3.88 -11.27 3.78
C ASN A 195 -3.30 -12.20 2.71
N ALA A 196 -2.95 -13.44 3.06
CA ALA A 196 -2.51 -14.43 2.08
C ALA A 196 -3.59 -14.76 1.03
N LEU A 197 -4.87 -14.74 1.42
CA LEU A 197 -6.02 -14.92 0.53
C LEU A 197 -6.28 -13.72 -0.39
N GLY A 198 -5.65 -12.57 -0.17
CA GLY A 198 -5.90 -11.37 -0.96
C GLY A 198 -7.22 -10.65 -0.64
N VAL A 199 -7.76 -10.82 0.58
CA VAL A 199 -9.06 -10.25 1.00
C VAL A 199 -8.93 -9.18 2.09
N SER A 200 -7.75 -8.99 2.69
CA SER A 200 -7.52 -7.97 3.71
C SER A 200 -6.04 -7.58 3.79
N GLN A 201 -5.73 -6.46 4.43
CA GLN A 201 -4.35 -6.03 4.70
C GLN A 201 -4.25 -5.28 6.02
N TYR A 202 -3.04 -5.18 6.57
CA TYR A 202 -2.77 -4.25 7.67
C TYR A 202 -2.20 -2.96 7.10
N GLY A 203 -2.95 -1.86 7.21
CA GLY A 203 -2.51 -0.54 6.72
C GLY A 203 -1.77 0.29 7.78
N GLN A 204 -1.61 -0.26 8.98
CA GLN A 204 -1.26 0.51 10.17
C GLN A 204 -2.02 1.85 10.25
N MET A 205 -1.35 2.97 10.55
CA MET A 205 -1.97 4.29 10.62
C MET A 205 -1.80 5.02 9.28
N THR A 206 -0.57 5.28 8.86
CA THR A 206 -0.26 6.15 7.72
C THR A 206 0.21 5.40 6.46
N ALA A 207 0.43 4.09 6.55
CA ALA A 207 0.87 3.28 5.40
C ALA A 207 -0.30 3.06 4.43
N GLY A 208 -1.39 2.47 4.92
CA GLY A 208 -2.59 2.18 4.13
C GLY A 208 -3.51 3.38 3.90
N SER A 209 -3.23 4.53 4.53
CA SER A 209 -3.97 5.80 4.33
C SER A 209 -3.19 6.84 3.52
N TYR A 210 -2.01 6.46 3.01
CA TYR A 210 -1.24 7.26 2.06
C TYR A 210 -0.77 8.59 2.64
N MET A 211 -0.18 8.59 3.83
CA MET A 211 0.29 9.83 4.47
C MET A 211 1.49 9.66 5.40
N TYR A 212 2.34 8.66 5.16
CA TYR A 212 3.57 8.49 5.92
C TYR A 212 4.65 9.44 5.39
N ILE A 213 5.37 10.13 6.29
CA ILE A 213 6.33 11.19 5.94
C ILE A 213 7.73 10.94 6.53
N GLY A 214 8.05 9.68 6.78
CA GLY A 214 9.33 9.28 7.37
C GLY A 214 9.39 9.41 8.90
N PRO A 215 10.59 9.32 9.48
CA PRO A 215 10.78 9.19 10.93
C PRO A 215 10.61 10.50 11.70
N GLN A 216 10.45 11.65 11.03
CA GLN A 216 10.27 12.94 11.71
C GLN A 216 9.07 12.94 12.69
N GLY A 217 8.03 12.15 12.40
CA GLY A 217 6.88 12.02 13.29
C GLY A 217 7.22 11.36 14.63
N ILE A 218 8.04 10.30 14.63
CA ILE A 218 8.47 9.65 15.88
C ILE A 218 9.44 10.55 16.65
N VAL A 219 10.36 11.25 15.96
CA VAL A 219 11.26 12.23 16.59
C VAL A 219 10.46 13.30 17.32
N HIS A 220 9.52 13.96 16.64
CA HIS A 220 8.67 14.98 17.24
C HIS A 220 7.83 14.42 18.41
N GLY A 221 7.23 13.25 18.24
CA GLY A 221 6.46 12.58 19.30
C GLY A 221 7.31 12.32 20.56
N THR A 222 8.50 11.73 20.40
CA THR A 222 9.43 11.48 21.50
C THR A 222 9.88 12.78 22.17
N THR A 223 10.17 13.83 21.38
CA THR A 223 10.50 15.15 21.93
C THR A 223 9.38 15.66 22.84
N ILE A 224 8.12 15.61 22.40
CA ILE A 224 6.97 16.04 23.21
C ILE A 224 6.81 15.17 24.46
N THR A 225 6.98 13.85 24.34
CA THR A 225 6.92 12.93 25.49
C THR A 225 7.97 13.28 26.54
N VAL A 226 9.24 13.40 26.13
CA VAL A 226 10.34 13.73 27.04
C VAL A 226 10.14 15.10 27.67
N MET A 227 9.76 16.12 26.89
CA MET A 227 9.49 17.46 27.42
C MET A 227 8.37 17.47 28.46
N ASN A 228 7.29 16.70 28.24
CA ASN A 228 6.20 16.62 29.21
C ASN A 228 6.58 15.82 30.45
N ALA A 229 7.33 14.72 30.29
CA ALA A 229 7.87 13.97 31.41
C ALA A 229 8.76 14.85 32.29
N ALA A 230 9.68 15.60 31.67
CA ALA A 230 10.58 16.52 32.37
C ALA A 230 9.82 17.59 33.16
N ARG A 231 8.82 18.24 32.54
CA ARG A 231 7.95 19.21 33.25
C ARG A 231 7.16 18.59 34.40
N LYS A 232 6.73 17.34 34.26
CA LYS A 232 5.92 16.65 35.27
C LYS A 232 6.71 16.30 36.53
N VAL A 233 8.02 16.03 36.39
CA VAL A 233 8.87 15.59 37.51
C VAL A 233 9.75 16.71 38.09
N ALA A 234 9.86 17.86 37.43
CA ALA A 234 10.67 18.97 37.90
C ALA A 234 10.13 19.58 39.20
N ALA A 235 11.02 19.93 40.11
CA ALA A 235 10.66 20.64 41.33
C ALA A 235 10.28 22.11 41.03
N PRO A 236 9.50 22.78 41.89
CA PRO A 236 9.21 24.20 41.73
C PRO A 236 10.49 25.04 41.62
N GLY A 237 10.58 25.87 40.56
CA GLY A 237 11.75 26.72 40.29
C GLY A 237 12.93 26.03 39.60
N GLU A 238 12.86 24.72 39.38
CA GLU A 238 13.88 23.96 38.65
C GLU A 238 13.70 24.10 37.12
N ASN A 239 14.80 24.16 36.37
CA ASN A 239 14.74 24.02 34.92
C ASN A 239 14.48 22.53 34.56
N PRO A 240 13.34 22.21 33.91
CA PRO A 240 12.97 20.83 33.66
C PRO A 240 13.84 20.13 32.60
N PHE A 241 14.64 20.85 31.81
CA PHE A 241 15.31 20.28 30.62
C PHE A 241 16.84 20.22 30.74
N ALA A 242 17.47 21.10 31.52
CA ALA A 242 18.92 21.21 31.57
C ALA A 242 19.54 20.31 32.66
N GLY A 243 20.65 19.62 32.34
CA GLY A 243 21.40 18.81 33.30
C GLY A 243 20.70 17.52 33.74
N LYS A 244 19.69 17.06 32.99
CA LYS A 244 18.97 15.80 33.22
C LYS A 244 19.56 14.67 32.37
N LEU A 245 19.65 13.48 32.95
CA LEU A 245 20.00 12.23 32.26
C LEU A 245 18.73 11.52 31.78
#